data_AF-A0A2T3YQ91-F1
#
_entry.id   AF-A0A2T3YQ91-F1
#
_cell.length_a   1.000
_cell.length_b   1.000
_cell.length_c   1.000
_cell.angle_alpha   90.00
_cell.angle_beta   90.00
_cell.angle_gamma   90.00
#
_symmetry.space_group_name_H-M   'P 1'
#
loop_
_entity.id
_entity.type
_entity.pdbx_description
1 polymer ?
#
loop_
_entity_poly.entity_id
_entity_poly.type
_entity_poly.pdbx_seq_one_letter_code
_entity_poly.pdbx_strand_id
1 'polypeptide(L)' 'KINNNRFPLLFILARRYLAIPATSAAIESVFFIFNIITKSRNRLEPSLVKEIILLKSWIKDFKELENEYSKEKN' A
#
# COMPACT_ATOMS: atom_id res chain seq x y z
N LYS A 1 -0.88 -19.42 7.19
CA LYS A 1 -0.15 -20.39 6.32
C LYS A 1 -0.63 -21.85 6.48
N ILE A 2 -1.19 -22.23 7.64
CA ILE A 2 -1.48 -23.62 8.04
C ILE A 2 -2.42 -24.37 7.05
N ASN A 3 -3.41 -23.69 6.45
CA ASN A 3 -4.41 -24.34 5.58
C ASN A 3 -4.05 -24.42 4.09
N ASN A 4 -2.86 -23.95 3.70
CA ASN A 4 -2.45 -23.91 2.28
C ASN A 4 -2.39 -25.32 1.65
N ASN A 5 -1.84 -26.30 2.35
CA ASN A 5 -1.76 -27.68 1.84
C ASN A 5 -3.11 -28.40 1.83
N ARG A 6 -4.04 -28.02 2.72
CA ARG A 6 -5.34 -28.69 2.85
C ARG A 6 -6.34 -28.19 1.80
N PHE A 7 -6.26 -26.91 1.45
CA PHE A 7 -7.16 -26.28 0.47
C PHE A 7 -6.40 -25.27 -0.41
N PRO A 8 -5.57 -25.73 -1.36
CA PRO A 8 -4.66 -24.84 -2.10
C PRO A 8 -5.40 -23.78 -2.93
N LEU A 9 -6.46 -24.18 -3.65
CA LEU A 9 -7.28 -23.26 -4.46
C LEU A 9 -8.05 -22.25 -3.60
N LEU A 10 -8.71 -22.72 -2.54
CA LEU A 10 -9.47 -21.84 -1.64
C LEU A 10 -8.54 -20.90 -0.86
N PHE A 11 -7.34 -21.36 -0.49
CA PHE A 11 -6.36 -20.53 0.18
C PHE A 11 -5.91 -19.38 -0.72
N ILE A 12 -5.64 -19.62 -2.01
CA ILE A 12 -5.30 -18.57 -2.97
C ILE A 12 -6.44 -17.56 -3.12
N LEU A 13 -7.68 -18.05 -3.27
CA LEU A 13 -8.87 -17.21 -3.37
C LEU A 13 -9.05 -16.35 -2.12
N ALA A 14 -9.08 -16.98 -0.94
CA ALA A 14 -9.24 -16.28 0.33
C ALA A 14 -8.15 -15.23 0.55
N ARG A 15 -6.90 -15.55 0.20
CA ARG A 15 -5.79 -14.60 0.29
C ARG A 15 -6.01 -13.37 -0.59
N ARG A 16 -6.45 -13.57 -1.84
CA ARG A 16 -6.69 -12.46 -2.78
C ARG A 16 -7.88 -11.61 -2.34
N TYR A 17 -8.97 -12.23 -1.91
CA TYR A 17 -10.18 -11.50 -1.48
C TYR A 17 -9.97 -10.76 -0.17
N LEU A 18 -9.32 -11.37 0.82
CA LEU A 18 -9.06 -10.74 2.12
C LEU A 18 -7.95 -9.69 2.08
N ALA A 19 -7.10 -9.70 1.05
CA ALA A 19 -6.11 -8.65 0.82
C ALA A 19 -6.73 -7.34 0.32
N ILE A 20 -7.98 -7.37 -0.17
CA ILE A 20 -8.70 -6.16 -0.58
C ILE A 20 -9.15 -5.45 0.71
N PRO A 21 -8.67 -4.23 0.99
CA PRO A 21 -9.14 -3.47 2.14
C PRO A 21 -10.64 -3.20 2.00
N ALA A 22 -11.40 -3.45 3.07
CA ALA A 22 -12.85 -3.22 3.08
C ALA A 22 -13.25 -1.74 3.01
N THR A 23 -12.29 -0.82 3.20
CA THR A 23 -12.52 0.62 3.29
C THR A 23 -11.76 1.40 2.20
N SER A 24 -12.43 2.41 1.63
CA SER A 24 -11.86 3.36 0.66
C SER A 24 -10.92 4.38 1.31
N ALA A 25 -10.90 4.47 2.64
CA ALA A 25 -10.17 5.49 3.41
C ALA A 25 -8.68 5.59 3.04
N ALA A 26 -8.03 4.47 2.68
CA ALA A 26 -6.64 4.47 2.22
C ALA A 26 -6.46 5.21 0.89
N ILE A 27 -7.38 5.01 -0.07
CA ILE A 27 -7.40 5.73 -1.35
C ILE A 27 -7.77 7.20 -1.14
N GLU A 28 -8.74 7.48 -0.27
CA GLU A 28 -9.20 8.86 0.01
C GLU A 28 -8.08 9.73 0.59
N SER A 29 -7.23 9.16 1.45
CA SER A 29 -6.05 9.85 1.97
C SER A 29 -5.06 10.25 0.86
N VAL A 30 -4.80 9.35 -0.09
CA VAL A 30 -3.95 9.64 -1.25
C VAL A 30 -4.60 10.69 -2.16
N PHE A 31 -5.91 10.61 -2.36
CA PHE A 31 -6.67 11.56 -3.17
C PHE A 31 -6.71 12.97 -2.54
N PHE A 32 -6.80 13.06 -1.22
CA PHE A 32 -6.72 14.32 -0.51
C PHE A 32 -5.36 15.02 -0.72
N ILE A 33 -4.27 14.26 -0.61
CA ILE A 33 -2.92 14.77 -0.89
C ILE A 33 -2.80 15.21 -2.35
N PHE A 34 -3.36 14.44 -3.29
CA PHE A 34 -3.40 14.79 -4.71
C PHE A 34 -4.13 16.12 -4.95
N ASN A 35 -5.24 16.36 -4.26
CA ASN A 35 -5.99 17.61 -4.35
C ASN A 35 -5.18 18.83 -3.84
N ILE A 36 -4.33 18.64 -2.83
CA ILE A 36 -3.41 19.70 -2.35
C ILE A 36 -2.35 20.02 -3.41
N ILE A 37 -1.82 18.99 -4.07
CA ILE A 37 -0.77 19.11 -5.07
C ILE A 37 -1.31 19.69 -6.39
N THR A 38 -2.57 19.47 -6.74
CA THR A 38 -3.15 19.98 -8.00
C THR A 38 -3.61 21.44 -7.92
N LYS A 39 -3.60 22.07 -6.73
CA LYS A 39 -3.93 23.50 -6.57
C LYS A 39 -2.96 24.41 -7.32
N SER A 40 -3.47 25.55 -7.81
CA SER A 40 -2.78 26.50 -8.69
C SER A 40 -1.38 26.96 -8.24
N ARG A 41 -1.08 26.98 -6.94
CA ARG A 41 0.24 27.42 -6.42
C ARG A 41 1.26 26.29 -6.24
N ASN A 42 0.83 25.03 -6.22
CA ASN A 42 1.67 23.85 -5.99
C ASN A 42 1.52 22.80 -7.10
N ARG A 43 0.96 23.18 -8.26
CA ARG A 43 0.57 22.27 -9.34
C ARG A 43 1.79 21.53 -9.88
N LEU A 44 1.89 20.25 -9.53
CA LEU A 44 2.82 19.33 -10.15
C LEU A 44 2.17 18.67 -11.39
N GLU A 45 3.02 18.23 -12.29
CA GLU A 45 2.58 17.47 -13.47
C GLU A 45 2.04 16.10 -13.01
N PRO A 46 0.90 15.62 -13.54
CA PRO A 46 0.23 14.41 -13.05
C PRO A 46 1.11 13.14 -13.06
N SER A 47 1.98 12.97 -14.05
CA SER A 47 2.90 11.83 -14.10
C SER A 47 3.94 11.87 -12.97
N LEU A 48 4.49 13.06 -12.66
CA LEU A 48 5.39 13.26 -11.53
C LEU A 48 4.71 12.94 -10.20
N VAL A 49 3.45 13.34 -10.01
CA VAL A 49 2.70 13.05 -8.78
C VAL A 49 2.51 11.55 -8.58
N LYS A 50 2.23 10.81 -9.67
CA LYS A 50 2.12 9.35 -9.64
C LYS A 50 3.44 8.70 -9.19
N GLU A 51 4.57 9.15 -9.73
CA GLU A 51 5.90 8.67 -9.36
C GLU A 51 6.21 8.93 -7.88
N ILE A 52 5.91 10.14 -7.38
CA ILE A 52 6.11 10.51 -5.97
C ILE A 52 5.26 9.64 -5.05
N ILE A 53 3.99 9.42 -5.37
CA ILE A 53 3.09 8.57 -4.58
C ILE A 53 3.61 7.13 -4.54
N LEU A 54 4.05 6.60 -5.67
CA LEU A 54 4.61 5.25 -5.77
C LEU A 54 5.88 5.11 -4.93
N LEU A 55 6.82 6.04 -5.07
CA LEU A 55 8.07 6.05 -4.32
C LEU A 55 7.80 6.14 -2.81
N LYS A 56 6.85 6.99 -2.40
CA LYS A 56 6.44 7.14 -1.00
C LYS A 56 5.80 5.85 -0.45
N SER A 57 5.03 5.13 -1.26
CA SER A 57 4.47 3.83 -0.88
C SER A 57 5.59 2.81 -0.64
N TRP A 58 6.51 2.67 -1.59
CA TRP A 58 7.61 1.71 -1.48
C TRP A 58 8.51 1.98 -0.28
N ILE A 59 8.87 3.24 -0.03
CA ILE A 59 9.67 3.61 1.15
C ILE A 59 8.98 3.20 2.45
N LYS A 60 7.65 3.32 2.52
CA LYS A 60 6.89 2.88 3.69
C LYS A 60 6.97 1.37 3.85
N ASP A 61 6.73 0.61 2.78
CA ASP A 61 6.77 -0.86 2.79
C ASP A 61 8.16 -1.37 3.20
N PHE A 62 9.24 -0.77 2.67
CA PHE A 62 10.62 -1.12 3.05
C PHE A 62 10.93 -0.85 4.53
N LYS A 63 10.45 0.27 5.09
CA LYS A 63 10.63 0.58 6.52
C LYS A 63 9.86 -0.38 7.42
N GLU A 64 8.66 -0.78 7.02
CA GLU A 64 7.88 -1.78 7.78
C GLU A 64 8.62 -3.12 7.83
N LEU A 65 9.18 -3.56 6.69
CA LEU A 65 10.02 -4.76 6.64
C LEU A 65 11.25 -4.65 7.54
N GLU A 66 12.00 -3.55 7.45
CA GLU A 66 13.20 -3.33 8.29
C GLU A 66 12.88 -3.37 9.79
N ASN A 67 11.72 -2.86 10.20
CA ASN A 67 11.24 -2.91 11.57
C ASN A 67 10.84 -4.32 12.01
N GLU A 68 10.25 -5.13 11.13
CA GLU A 68 9.96 -6.54 11.41
C GLU A 68 11.26 -7.35 11.56
N TYR A 69 12.22 -7.19 10.66
CA TYR A 69 13.53 -7.84 10.74
C TYR A 69 14.29 -7.46 12.02
N SER A 70 14.19 -6.21 12.45
CA SER A 70 14.82 -5.73 13.69
C SER A 70 14.15 -6.28 14.95
N LYS A 71 12.84 -6.60 14.90
CA LYS A 71 12.10 -7.24 16.00
C LYS A 71 12.38 -8.73 16.11
N GLU A 72 12.57 -9.44 15.00
CA GLU A 72 12.88 -10.88 15.02
C GLU A 72 14.28 -11.20 15.56
N LYS A 73 15.16 -10.20 15.63
CA LYS A 73 16.55 -10.35 16.11
C LYS A 73 16.75 -10.03 17.60
N ASN A 74 15.71 -9.54 18.29
CA ASN A 74 15.67 -9.28 19.74
C ASN A 74 14.81 -10.34 20.43
#